data_AF-A0A7R7DVS6-F1
#
_entry.id   AF-A0A7R7DVS6-F1
#
_cell.length_a   1.000
_cell.length_b   1.000
_cell.length_c   1.000
_cell.angle_alpha   90.00
_cell.angle_beta   90.00
_cell.angle_gamma   90.00
#
_symmetry.space_group_name_H-M   'P 1'
#
loop_
_entity.id
_entity.type
_entity.pdbx_description
1 polymer ?
#
loop_
_entity_poly.entity_id
_entity_poly.type
_entity_poly.pdbx_seq_one_letter_code
_entity_poly.pdbx_strand_id
1 'polypeptide(L)'
;MNGPPAPPAGPARARTGRGGPAGRTAARTRTGRGGPAGRTAARTRVGRAAAGGLRRLTGVIGRTVRALAYLALGAPVAVVALAWTLVSSVLLLLLAPTQLAPRALLGATAVNRALARCERRRLGWYSHRPVPVPYQPAGAGPVRARAAAVFRDPATRRDAGWLAALFPVALPSMLLGVAPAALAVGLATAPAWLWAVPNPNAPALIAPIVGTWPGRCAAAVLGLALLPLVARWVQTLARGQGGLARLLLRPDDRQRLTALAERLASTRARVVDAQAAELRRIERDLHDGAQARIVAAGMTLALAGRKLRGRPDDPVRADVDLARRQLDGALAELRHLVRGIHPPILTDRGWPPR
;
A
#
# COMPACT_ATOMS: atom_id res chain seq x y z
N MET A 1 -28.21 -7.23 -25.13
CA MET A 1 -29.15 -6.68 -24.14
C MET A 1 -29.52 -7.80 -23.18
N ASN A 2 -29.04 -7.77 -21.94
CA ASN A 2 -29.47 -8.66 -20.85
C ASN A 2 -29.57 -7.79 -19.60
N GLY A 3 -30.81 -7.43 -19.24
CA GLY A 3 -31.15 -6.74 -18.00
C GLY A 3 -31.47 -7.75 -16.88
N PRO A 4 -31.40 -7.33 -15.61
CA PRO A 4 -31.42 -8.22 -14.44
C PRO A 4 -32.85 -8.61 -14.00
N PRO A 5 -33.05 -9.77 -13.34
CA PRO A 5 -34.34 -10.14 -12.76
C PRO A 5 -34.57 -9.52 -11.36
N ALA A 6 -35.83 -9.11 -11.15
CA ALA A 6 -36.42 -8.55 -9.94
C ALA A 6 -36.84 -9.63 -8.91
N PRO A 7 -37.12 -9.27 -7.63
CA PRO A 7 -37.25 -10.21 -6.51
C PRO A 7 -38.68 -10.77 -6.32
N PRO A 8 -38.84 -11.96 -5.71
CA PRO A 8 -40.17 -12.50 -5.42
C PRO A 8 -40.75 -12.00 -4.09
N ALA A 9 -42.08 -11.81 -4.17
CA ALA A 9 -43.00 -11.32 -3.18
C ALA A 9 -43.19 -12.25 -1.96
N GLY A 10 -43.47 -11.65 -0.80
CA GLY A 10 -43.98 -12.35 0.36
C GLY A 10 -45.49 -12.63 0.25
N PRO A 11 -46.04 -13.57 1.04
CA PRO A 11 -47.47 -13.71 1.19
C PRO A 11 -48.00 -13.13 2.51
N ALA A 12 -49.26 -12.76 2.40
CA ALA A 12 -50.06 -11.93 3.28
C ALA A 12 -50.66 -12.68 4.49
N ARG A 13 -51.12 -11.83 5.41
CA ARG A 13 -51.95 -12.04 6.60
C ARG A 13 -53.04 -13.11 6.47
N ALA A 14 -53.30 -13.80 7.59
CA ALA A 14 -54.66 -14.10 8.02
C ALA A 14 -54.76 -13.98 9.56
N ARG A 15 -55.94 -13.54 9.99
CA ARG A 15 -56.32 -12.94 11.27
C ARG A 15 -57.16 -13.95 12.07
N THR A 16 -57.47 -13.62 13.32
CA THR A 16 -58.29 -14.35 14.34
C THR A 16 -57.43 -15.16 15.33
N GLY A 17 -57.70 -15.24 16.63
CA GLY A 17 -58.80 -14.76 17.44
C GLY A 17 -58.36 -14.62 18.91
N ARG A 18 -59.19 -13.88 19.65
CA ARG A 18 -59.04 -13.49 21.06
C ARG A 18 -59.54 -14.65 21.94
N GLY A 19 -58.79 -15.04 22.97
CA GLY A 19 -59.24 -15.99 24.00
C GLY A 19 -58.23 -16.08 25.14
N GLY A 20 -58.62 -15.58 26.32
CA GLY A 20 -57.82 -15.63 27.55
C GLY A 20 -57.89 -17.00 28.27
N PRO A 21 -57.66 -17.03 29.60
CA PRO A 21 -56.49 -17.68 30.20
C PRO A 21 -56.83 -18.91 31.05
N ALA A 22 -55.89 -19.84 31.25
CA ALA A 22 -55.75 -20.66 32.46
C ALA A 22 -54.69 -21.77 32.34
N GLY A 23 -53.85 -21.88 33.38
CA GLY A 23 -53.49 -23.14 34.03
C GLY A 23 -52.85 -24.27 33.22
N ARG A 24 -51.57 -24.53 33.48
CA ARG A 24 -51.11 -25.69 34.28
C ARG A 24 -49.60 -25.87 34.17
N THR A 25 -48.99 -25.82 35.33
CA THR A 25 -47.84 -26.63 35.78
C THR A 25 -47.72 -27.96 35.04
N ALA A 26 -46.62 -28.14 34.32
CA ALA A 26 -46.07 -29.45 34.02
C ALA A 26 -44.56 -29.38 34.23
N ALA A 27 -44.14 -29.84 35.40
CA ALA A 27 -42.77 -30.13 35.75
C ALA A 27 -42.14 -31.04 34.69
N ARG A 28 -41.03 -30.60 34.11
CA ARG A 28 -40.10 -31.50 33.44
C ARG A 28 -38.71 -31.22 33.96
N THR A 29 -38.42 -31.84 35.10
CA THR A 29 -37.09 -32.10 35.63
C THR A 29 -36.27 -32.81 34.55
N ARG A 30 -35.56 -32.02 33.73
CA ARG A 30 -34.49 -32.53 32.87
C ARG A 30 -33.19 -32.42 33.67
N THR A 31 -33.02 -33.33 34.64
CA THR A 31 -31.72 -33.74 35.16
C THR A 31 -30.96 -34.45 34.03
N GLY A 32 -30.47 -33.66 33.08
CA GLY A 32 -29.55 -34.10 32.05
C GLY A 32 -28.19 -34.36 32.68
N ARG A 33 -27.98 -35.59 33.14
CA ARG A 33 -26.67 -36.20 33.38
C ARG A 33 -25.66 -35.69 32.34
N GLY A 34 -24.61 -35.02 32.79
CA GLY A 34 -23.46 -34.63 31.97
C GLY A 34 -22.75 -35.87 31.43
N GLY A 35 -23.22 -36.37 30.29
CA GLY A 35 -22.55 -37.44 29.54
C GLY A 35 -21.12 -37.03 29.15
N PRO A 36 -20.23 -38.00 28.91
CA PRO A 36 -18.81 -37.75 28.60
C PRO A 36 -18.62 -36.78 27.41
N ALA A 37 -19.56 -36.74 26.46
CA ALA A 37 -19.59 -35.82 25.33
C ALA A 37 -19.79 -34.33 25.70
N GLY A 38 -20.55 -34.03 26.76
CA GLY A 38 -20.73 -32.65 27.26
C GLY A 38 -19.48 -32.12 27.98
N ARG A 39 -18.74 -33.01 28.65
CA ARG A 39 -17.48 -32.69 29.34
C ARG A 39 -16.33 -32.46 28.35
N THR A 40 -16.28 -33.17 27.21
CA THR A 40 -15.32 -32.92 26.12
C THR A 40 -15.63 -31.64 25.34
N ALA A 41 -16.91 -31.33 25.08
CA ALA A 41 -17.31 -30.07 24.46
C ALA A 41 -17.00 -28.84 25.35
N ALA A 42 -17.18 -28.94 26.67
CA ALA A 42 -16.79 -27.90 27.63
C ALA A 42 -15.27 -27.73 27.71
N ARG A 43 -14.50 -28.83 27.79
CA ARG A 43 -13.02 -28.80 27.79
C ARG A 43 -12.44 -28.19 26.50
N THR A 44 -13.03 -28.48 25.33
CA THR A 44 -12.57 -27.90 24.05
C THR A 44 -12.93 -26.42 23.88
N ARG A 45 -13.98 -25.92 24.54
CA ARG A 45 -14.29 -24.46 24.59
C ARG A 45 -13.34 -23.72 25.52
N VAL A 46 -13.08 -24.25 26.73
CA VAL A 46 -12.12 -23.65 27.68
C VAL A 46 -10.70 -23.65 27.09
N GLY A 47 -10.29 -24.76 26.46
CA GLY A 47 -9.00 -24.84 25.76
C GLY A 47 -8.85 -23.85 24.60
N ARG A 48 -9.91 -23.65 23.80
CA ARG A 48 -9.90 -22.63 22.72
C ARG A 48 -9.90 -21.20 23.26
N ALA A 49 -10.63 -20.92 24.33
CA ALA A 49 -10.62 -19.61 24.98
C ALA A 49 -9.26 -19.28 25.59
N ALA A 50 -8.64 -20.24 26.29
CA ALA A 50 -7.29 -20.11 26.84
C ALA A 50 -6.24 -19.93 25.73
N ALA A 51 -6.33 -20.71 24.64
CA ALA A 51 -5.45 -20.56 23.48
C ALA A 51 -5.63 -19.19 22.77
N GLY A 52 -6.86 -18.69 22.70
CA GLY A 52 -7.15 -17.35 22.18
C GLY A 52 -6.58 -16.23 23.07
N GLY A 53 -6.68 -16.38 24.39
CA GLY A 53 -6.06 -15.47 25.36
C GLY A 53 -4.54 -15.45 25.26
N LEU A 54 -3.91 -16.62 25.18
CA LEU A 54 -2.45 -16.74 25.03
C LEU A 54 -1.96 -16.12 23.72
N ARG A 55 -2.65 -16.33 22.60
CA ARG A 55 -2.33 -15.68 21.31
C ARG A 55 -2.48 -14.15 21.35
N ARG A 56 -3.47 -13.64 22.08
CA ARG A 56 -3.63 -12.19 22.27
C ARG A 56 -2.51 -11.62 23.12
N LEU A 57 -2.12 -12.30 24.19
CA LEU A 57 -1.02 -11.91 25.07
C LEU A 57 0.32 -11.91 24.32
N THR A 58 0.65 -12.99 23.59
CA THR A 58 1.89 -13.05 22.79
C THR A 58 1.90 -11.98 21.70
N GLY A 59 0.75 -11.67 21.09
CA GLY A 59 0.60 -10.58 20.12
C GLY A 59 0.75 -9.17 20.74
N VAL A 60 0.36 -8.96 22.01
CA VAL A 60 0.61 -7.70 22.73
C VAL A 60 2.09 -7.58 23.09
N ILE A 61 2.68 -8.64 23.66
CA ILE A 61 4.10 -8.68 24.03
C ILE A 61 4.98 -8.41 22.79
N GLY A 62 4.73 -9.10 21.68
CA GLY A 62 5.50 -8.90 20.44
C GLY A 62 5.39 -7.48 19.88
N ARG A 63 4.23 -6.84 19.97
CA ARG A 63 4.05 -5.43 19.58
C ARG A 63 4.77 -4.46 20.51
N THR A 64 4.74 -4.71 21.81
CA THR A 64 5.43 -3.87 22.81
C THR A 64 6.94 -4.00 22.69
N VAL A 65 7.48 -5.22 22.52
CA VAL A 65 8.92 -5.45 22.29
C VAL A 65 9.39 -4.73 21.03
N ARG A 66 8.64 -4.82 19.93
CA ARG A 66 8.97 -4.08 18.69
C ARG A 66 8.90 -2.57 18.87
N ALA A 67 7.94 -2.06 19.65
CA ALA A 67 7.83 -0.65 19.96
C ALA A 67 9.00 -0.16 20.84
N LEU A 68 9.38 -0.94 21.86
CA LEU A 68 10.57 -0.65 22.68
C LEU A 68 11.84 -0.69 21.85
N ALA A 69 12.03 -1.73 21.03
CA ALA A 69 13.17 -1.83 20.12
C ALA A 69 13.21 -0.64 19.16
N TYR A 70 12.06 -0.23 18.60
CA TYR A 70 11.97 0.96 17.78
C TYR A 70 12.42 2.22 18.56
N LEU A 71 11.89 2.49 19.76
CA LEU A 71 12.26 3.66 20.56
C LEU A 71 13.75 3.65 20.98
N ALA A 72 14.24 2.49 21.45
CA ALA A 72 15.62 2.30 21.89
C ALA A 72 16.62 2.50 20.75
N LEU A 73 16.32 1.98 19.56
CA LEU A 73 17.16 2.19 18.37
C LEU A 73 17.12 3.66 17.88
N GLY A 74 16.18 4.48 18.36
CA GLY A 74 16.04 5.88 17.98
C GLY A 74 17.10 6.79 18.56
N ALA A 75 17.50 6.59 19.80
CA ALA A 75 18.52 7.41 20.45
C ALA A 75 19.90 7.31 19.78
N PRO A 76 20.48 6.12 19.51
CA PRO A 76 21.79 6.06 18.85
C PRO A 76 21.74 6.65 17.45
N VAL A 77 20.67 6.41 16.69
CA VAL A 77 20.51 6.99 15.35
C VAL A 77 20.39 8.52 15.42
N ALA A 78 19.68 9.04 16.42
CA ALA A 78 19.55 10.46 16.67
C ALA A 78 20.89 11.13 17.05
N VAL A 79 21.72 10.47 17.85
CA VAL A 79 23.06 10.98 18.20
C VAL A 79 23.95 11.03 16.95
N VAL A 80 23.94 9.97 16.12
CA VAL A 80 24.68 9.96 14.84
C VAL A 80 24.17 11.05 13.90
N ALA A 81 22.86 11.23 13.79
CA ALA A 81 22.25 12.29 12.98
C ALA A 81 22.62 13.69 13.48
N LEU A 82 22.62 13.92 14.80
CA LEU A 82 23.04 15.19 15.40
C LEU A 82 24.52 15.47 15.13
N ALA A 83 25.40 14.50 15.40
CA ALA A 83 26.83 14.65 15.15
C ALA A 83 27.09 14.98 13.68
N TRP A 84 26.43 14.28 12.75
CA TRP A 84 26.55 14.53 11.32
C TRP A 84 26.00 15.91 10.91
N THR A 85 24.85 16.33 11.42
CA THR A 85 24.27 17.64 11.10
C THR A 85 25.14 18.78 11.62
N LEU A 86 25.73 18.66 12.81
CA LEU A 86 26.70 19.63 13.35
C LEU A 86 27.96 19.67 12.49
N VAL A 87 28.59 18.52 12.24
CA VAL A 87 29.82 18.43 11.43
C VAL A 87 29.61 18.98 10.03
N SER A 88 28.52 18.58 9.35
CA SER A 88 28.22 19.07 8.01
C SER A 88 27.89 20.56 7.99
N SER A 89 27.22 21.10 9.02
CA SER A 89 26.94 22.55 9.12
C SER A 89 28.22 23.37 9.31
N VAL A 90 29.12 22.93 10.21
CA VAL A 90 30.42 23.57 10.43
C VAL A 90 31.28 23.47 9.18
N LEU A 91 31.34 22.29 8.55
CA LEU A 91 32.08 22.07 7.31
C LEU A 91 31.56 22.96 6.18
N LEU A 92 30.24 23.06 6.01
CA LEU A 92 29.64 23.91 4.99
C LEU A 92 29.89 25.39 5.26
N LEU A 93 29.85 25.82 6.52
CA LEU A 93 30.15 27.20 6.92
C LEU A 93 31.63 27.54 6.63
N LEU A 94 32.55 26.64 6.98
CA LEU A 94 33.98 26.83 6.78
C LEU A 94 34.37 26.82 5.30
N LEU A 95 33.73 25.94 4.50
CA LEU A 95 34.00 25.84 3.06
C LEU A 95 33.21 26.85 2.23
N ALA A 96 32.23 27.56 2.79
CA ALA A 96 31.39 28.54 2.10
C ALA A 96 32.17 29.55 1.20
N PRO A 97 33.29 30.16 1.65
CA PRO A 97 34.05 31.08 0.81
C PRO A 97 34.85 30.40 -0.31
N THR A 98 34.98 29.07 -0.30
CA THR A 98 35.85 28.32 -1.22
C THR A 98 35.09 27.73 -2.41
N GLN A 99 35.82 27.42 -3.49
CA GLN A 99 35.30 26.68 -4.64
C GLN A 99 34.92 25.21 -4.30
N LEU A 100 35.21 24.74 -3.08
CA LEU A 100 34.88 23.41 -2.60
C LEU A 100 33.46 23.33 -2.01
N ALA A 101 32.81 24.46 -1.67
CA ALA A 101 31.46 24.48 -1.12
C ALA A 101 30.43 23.66 -1.91
N PRO A 102 30.36 23.73 -3.26
CA PRO A 102 29.42 22.91 -4.03
C PRO A 102 29.69 21.41 -3.91
N ARG A 103 30.96 20.99 -3.82
CA ARG A 103 31.33 19.58 -3.66
C ARG A 103 31.00 19.08 -2.25
N ALA A 104 31.31 19.88 -1.24
CA ALA A 104 30.98 19.60 0.16
C ALA A 104 29.46 19.49 0.36
N LEU A 105 28.66 20.34 -0.29
CA LEU A 105 27.20 20.28 -0.23
C LEU A 105 26.65 18.99 -0.85
N LEU A 106 27.17 18.55 -1.99
CA LEU A 106 26.75 17.29 -2.61
C LEU A 106 27.13 16.08 -1.74
N GLY A 107 28.32 16.08 -1.14
CA GLY A 107 28.73 15.05 -0.18
C GLY A 107 27.85 15.03 1.07
N ALA A 108 27.62 16.20 1.68
CA ALA A 108 26.78 16.38 2.87
C ALA A 108 25.36 15.85 2.63
N THR A 109 24.79 16.20 1.48
CA THR A 109 23.44 15.79 1.10
C THR A 109 23.35 14.31 0.74
N ALA A 110 24.37 13.70 0.13
CA ALA A 110 24.41 12.27 -0.12
C ALA A 110 24.33 11.46 1.19
N VAL A 111 25.06 11.88 2.23
CA VAL A 111 25.02 11.25 3.55
C VAL A 111 23.69 11.53 4.26
N ASN A 112 23.14 12.75 4.21
CA ASN A 112 21.80 13.03 4.73
C ASN A 112 20.74 12.12 4.07
N ARG A 113 20.82 11.91 2.75
CA ARG A 113 19.95 10.99 2.03
C ARG A 113 20.15 9.54 2.44
N ALA A 114 21.37 9.13 2.79
CA ALA A 114 21.66 7.79 3.33
C ALA A 114 21.04 7.60 4.73
N LEU A 115 21.22 8.57 5.63
CA LEU A 115 20.61 8.57 6.97
C LEU A 115 19.08 8.57 6.89
N ALA A 116 18.49 9.39 6.03
CA ALA A 116 17.05 9.42 5.79
C ALA A 116 16.53 8.08 5.24
N ARG A 117 17.30 7.38 4.37
CA ARG A 117 16.96 6.02 3.91
C ARG A 117 17.02 5.00 5.04
N CYS A 118 17.98 5.09 5.96
CA CYS A 118 18.04 4.24 7.15
C CYS A 118 16.83 4.47 8.06
N GLU A 119 16.46 5.73 8.30
CA GLU A 119 15.27 6.06 9.10
C GLU A 119 13.96 5.57 8.45
N ARG A 120 13.83 5.70 7.14
CA ARG A 120 12.67 5.15 6.41
C ARG A 120 12.62 3.63 6.47
N ARG A 121 13.77 2.94 6.45
CA ARG A 121 13.84 1.47 6.66
C ARG A 121 13.42 1.09 8.06
N ARG A 122 13.88 1.82 9.08
CA ARG A 122 13.48 1.63 10.49
C ARG A 122 11.97 1.85 10.69
N LEU A 123 11.41 2.90 10.11
CA LEU A 123 9.96 3.17 10.08
C LEU A 123 9.18 2.07 9.35
N GLY A 124 9.69 1.59 8.22
CA GLY A 124 9.11 0.50 7.44
C GLY A 124 9.07 -0.81 8.22
N TRP A 125 10.14 -1.13 8.95
CA TRP A 125 10.21 -2.30 9.82
C TRP A 125 9.20 -2.24 10.98
N TYR A 126 8.96 -1.07 11.57
CA TYR A 126 7.96 -0.91 12.64
C TYR A 126 6.52 -0.86 12.11
N SER A 127 6.25 -0.05 11.08
CA SER A 127 4.90 0.25 10.59
C SER A 127 4.40 -0.68 9.47
N HIS A 128 5.25 -1.59 8.95
CA HIS A 128 4.96 -2.48 7.81
C HIS A 128 4.47 -1.75 6.55
N ARG A 129 4.78 -0.46 6.42
CA ARG A 129 4.41 0.38 5.27
C ARG A 129 5.69 1.02 4.72
N PRO A 130 6.09 0.71 3.48
CA PRO A 130 7.28 1.32 2.89
C PRO A 130 7.02 2.82 2.69
N VAL A 131 7.94 3.65 3.17
CA VAL A 131 7.94 5.09 2.90
C VAL A 131 8.74 5.32 1.62
N PRO A 132 8.13 5.88 0.55
CA PRO A 132 8.80 6.01 -0.75
C PRO A 132 10.02 6.92 -0.69
N VAL A 133 10.99 6.69 -1.58
CA VAL A 133 12.23 7.47 -1.69
C VAL A 133 12.07 8.53 -2.78
N PRO A 134 11.96 9.83 -2.44
CA PRO A 134 11.58 10.91 -3.34
C PRO A 134 12.79 11.60 -3.99
N TYR A 135 13.89 10.90 -4.29
CA TYR A 135 15.04 11.60 -4.87
C TYR A 135 15.00 11.50 -6.39
N GLN A 136 14.83 12.63 -7.06
CA GLN A 136 15.15 12.73 -8.48
C GLN A 136 16.67 12.67 -8.66
N PRO A 137 17.20 11.89 -9.61
CA PRO A 137 18.62 11.92 -9.92
C PRO A 137 18.99 13.33 -10.41
N ALA A 138 19.93 13.98 -9.72
CA ALA A 138 20.45 15.27 -10.15
C ALA A 138 21.06 15.10 -11.54
N GLY A 139 20.50 15.79 -12.54
CA GLY A 139 20.89 15.67 -13.95
C GLY A 139 22.40 15.85 -14.20
N ALA A 140 22.88 15.29 -15.31
CA ALA A 140 24.26 15.41 -15.73
C ALA A 140 24.54 16.88 -16.09
N GLY A 141 25.41 17.54 -15.31
CA GLY A 141 25.74 18.94 -15.48
C GLY A 141 26.87 19.36 -14.53
N PRO A 142 27.38 20.61 -14.66
CA PRO A 142 28.47 21.10 -13.84
C PRO A 142 28.12 21.06 -12.34
N VAL A 143 29.12 20.80 -11.50
CA VAL A 143 28.98 20.56 -10.04
C VAL A 143 28.20 21.68 -9.34
N ARG A 144 28.43 22.95 -9.75
CA ARG A 144 27.73 24.13 -9.22
C ARG A 144 26.23 24.12 -9.52
N ALA A 145 25.83 23.75 -10.74
CA ALA A 145 24.42 23.68 -11.13
C ALA A 145 23.70 22.54 -10.37
N ARG A 146 24.37 21.41 -10.19
CA ARG A 146 23.84 20.28 -9.38
C ARG A 146 23.68 20.66 -7.91
N ALA A 147 24.68 21.33 -7.33
CA ALA A 147 24.62 21.81 -5.95
C ALA A 147 23.49 22.83 -5.75
N ALA A 148 23.32 23.78 -6.68
CA ALA A 148 22.23 24.76 -6.65
C ALA A 148 20.84 24.10 -6.76
N ALA A 149 20.70 23.10 -7.63
CA ALA A 149 19.45 22.33 -7.76
C ALA A 149 19.12 21.56 -6.46
N VAL A 150 20.11 20.92 -5.84
CA VAL A 150 19.94 20.18 -4.58
C VAL A 150 19.63 21.11 -3.39
N PHE A 151 20.21 22.32 -3.35
CA PHE A 151 19.94 23.31 -2.31
C PHE A 151 18.53 23.92 -2.41
N ARG A 152 18.02 24.08 -3.65
CA ARG A 152 16.65 24.55 -3.91
C ARG A 152 15.60 23.46 -3.77
N ASP A 153 16.01 22.19 -3.79
CA ASP A 153 15.12 21.05 -3.61
C ASP A 153 14.47 21.09 -2.20
N PRO A 154 13.13 21.24 -2.11
CA PRO A 154 12.43 21.25 -0.83
C PRO A 154 12.57 19.93 -0.07
N ALA A 155 12.83 18.81 -0.75
CA ALA A 155 13.04 17.51 -0.10
C ALA A 155 14.31 17.52 0.77
N THR A 156 15.42 18.08 0.26
CA THR A 156 16.69 18.15 0.99
C THR A 156 16.57 18.97 2.28
N ARG A 157 15.82 20.08 2.25
CA ARG A 157 15.60 20.93 3.44
C ARG A 157 14.72 20.24 4.48
N ARG A 158 13.69 19.50 4.04
CA ARG A 158 12.83 18.71 4.93
C ARG A 158 13.59 17.54 5.56
N ASP A 159 14.43 16.84 4.79
CA ASP A 159 15.25 15.76 5.33
C ASP A 159 16.27 16.30 6.36
N ALA A 160 16.90 17.45 6.10
CA ALA A 160 17.79 18.11 7.07
C ALA A 160 17.03 18.58 8.33
N GLY A 161 15.86 19.18 8.17
CA GLY A 161 15.00 19.59 9.29
C GLY A 161 14.50 18.40 10.12
N TRP A 162 14.16 17.28 9.47
CA TRP A 162 13.80 16.05 10.18
C TRP A 162 14.99 15.47 10.95
N LEU A 163 16.18 15.42 10.36
CA LEU A 163 17.39 14.92 11.05
C LEU A 163 17.75 15.78 12.27
N ALA A 164 17.59 17.11 12.17
CA ALA A 164 17.76 18.02 13.30
C ALA A 164 16.67 17.82 14.38
N ALA A 165 15.41 17.63 13.97
CA ALA A 165 14.30 17.34 14.87
C ALA A 165 14.33 15.91 15.46
N LEU A 166 15.08 14.99 14.85
CA LEU A 166 15.17 13.61 15.32
C LEU A 166 15.79 13.54 16.71
N PHE A 167 16.79 14.37 17.01
CA PHE A 167 17.43 14.41 18.34
C PHE A 167 16.50 14.84 19.48
N PRO A 168 15.86 16.02 19.45
CA PRO A 168 14.97 16.45 20.52
C PRO A 168 13.73 15.56 20.66
N VAL A 169 13.38 14.77 19.64
CA VAL A 169 12.25 13.83 19.70
C VAL A 169 12.68 12.44 20.19
N ALA A 170 13.78 11.89 19.67
CA ALA A 170 14.17 10.51 19.89
C ALA A 170 14.65 10.25 21.32
N LEU A 171 15.46 11.14 21.91
CA LEU A 171 15.98 10.95 23.26
C LEU A 171 14.88 10.95 24.33
N PRO A 172 13.99 11.96 24.40
CA PRO A 172 12.86 11.93 25.32
C PRO A 172 11.94 10.74 25.07
N SER A 173 11.69 10.38 23.80
CA SER A 173 10.84 9.24 23.47
C SER A 173 11.45 7.89 23.92
N MET A 174 12.78 7.74 23.85
CA MET A 174 13.46 6.57 24.39
C MET A 174 13.32 6.55 25.91
N LEU A 175 13.61 7.65 26.60
CA LEU A 175 13.58 7.70 28.06
C LEU A 175 12.16 7.44 28.59
N LEU A 176 11.15 8.10 28.01
CA LEU A 176 9.73 7.93 28.35
C LEU A 176 9.15 6.56 27.97
N GLY A 177 9.81 5.81 27.09
CA GLY A 177 9.42 4.45 26.73
C GLY A 177 10.13 3.40 27.59
N VAL A 178 11.45 3.49 27.70
CA VAL A 178 12.33 2.50 28.33
C VAL A 178 12.25 2.59 29.85
N ALA A 179 12.28 3.79 30.45
CA ALA A 179 12.31 3.91 31.90
C ALA A 179 11.03 3.36 32.58
N PRO A 180 9.81 3.69 32.12
CA PRO A 180 8.60 3.10 32.70
C PRO A 180 8.48 1.59 32.44
N ALA A 181 8.99 1.10 31.31
CA ALA A 181 9.01 -0.33 31.01
C ALA A 181 9.98 -1.10 31.92
N ALA A 182 11.19 -0.56 32.12
CA ALA A 182 12.17 -1.11 33.04
C ALA A 182 11.64 -1.09 34.49
N LEU A 183 10.99 0.01 34.90
CA LEU A 183 10.36 0.12 36.22
C LEU A 183 9.27 -0.93 36.41
N ALA A 184 8.34 -1.07 35.45
CA ALA A 184 7.25 -2.04 35.55
C ALA A 184 7.76 -3.49 35.60
N VAL A 185 8.79 -3.82 34.81
CA VAL A 185 9.43 -5.14 34.84
C VAL A 185 10.17 -5.35 36.16
N GLY A 186 10.95 -4.37 36.62
CA GLY A 186 11.71 -4.44 37.88
C GLY A 186 10.82 -4.58 39.11
N LEU A 187 9.65 -3.91 39.12
CA LEU A 187 8.62 -4.10 40.13
C LEU A 187 7.99 -5.50 40.03
N ALA A 188 7.66 -5.97 38.83
CA ALA A 188 7.07 -7.30 38.64
C ALA A 188 8.00 -8.44 39.09
N THR A 189 9.32 -8.27 38.92
CA THR A 189 10.34 -9.23 39.36
C THR A 189 10.88 -8.94 40.76
N ALA A 190 10.30 -7.97 41.48
CA ALA A 190 10.81 -7.49 42.75
C ALA A 190 11.13 -8.59 43.78
N PRO A 191 10.24 -9.58 44.03
CA PRO A 191 10.50 -10.65 45.00
C PRO A 191 11.75 -11.48 44.70
N ALA A 192 12.15 -11.56 43.43
CA ALA A 192 13.26 -12.40 42.99
C ALA A 192 14.65 -11.81 43.27
N TRP A 193 14.78 -10.49 43.43
CA TRP A 193 16.10 -9.84 43.56
C TRP A 193 16.21 -8.81 44.69
N LEU A 194 15.11 -8.16 45.11
CA LEU A 194 15.17 -7.13 46.17
C LEU A 194 15.58 -7.68 47.54
N TRP A 195 15.53 -8.99 47.75
CA TRP A 195 16.06 -9.62 48.95
C TRP A 195 17.59 -9.56 49.04
N ALA A 196 18.28 -9.47 47.90
CA ALA A 196 19.74 -9.46 47.80
C ALA A 196 20.34 -8.04 47.84
N VAL A 197 19.51 -6.99 47.98
CA VAL A 197 19.95 -5.59 48.06
C VAL A 197 19.67 -5.05 49.46
N PRO A 198 20.65 -5.12 50.39
CA PRO A 198 20.54 -4.49 51.69
C PRO A 198 20.47 -2.98 51.52
N ASN A 199 19.45 -2.33 52.05
CA ASN A 199 19.34 -0.87 52.02
C ASN A 199 19.05 -0.32 53.43
N PRO A 200 20.09 -0.08 54.25
CA PRO A 200 19.95 0.41 55.62
C PRO A 200 19.33 1.80 55.72
N ASN A 201 19.49 2.62 54.67
CA ASN A 201 19.05 4.01 54.62
C ASN A 201 17.84 4.19 53.69
N ALA A 202 17.02 3.15 53.52
CA ALA A 202 15.83 3.24 52.66
C ALA A 202 14.86 4.30 53.22
N PRO A 203 14.34 5.23 52.39
CA PRO A 203 13.31 6.17 52.80
C PRO A 203 12.10 5.43 53.39
N ALA A 204 11.44 6.02 54.39
CA ALA A 204 10.34 5.39 55.12
C ALA A 204 9.22 4.84 54.21
N LEU A 205 8.99 5.47 53.05
CA LEU A 205 8.01 5.03 52.04
C LEU A 205 8.40 3.73 51.31
N ILE A 206 9.71 3.46 51.14
CA ILE A 206 10.25 2.34 50.37
C ILE A 206 10.76 1.22 51.29
N ALA A 207 11.12 1.55 52.54
CA ALA A 207 11.55 0.63 53.57
C ALA A 207 10.65 -0.62 53.73
N PRO A 208 9.30 -0.53 53.79
CA PRO A 208 8.46 -1.73 53.90
C PRO A 208 8.47 -2.59 52.62
N ILE A 209 8.66 -1.97 51.44
CA ILE A 209 8.69 -2.66 50.15
C ILE A 209 9.97 -3.49 50.01
N VAL A 210 11.10 -2.96 50.48
CA VAL A 210 12.42 -3.60 50.37
C VAL A 210 12.63 -4.61 51.51
N GLY A 211 12.23 -4.24 52.73
CA GLY A 211 12.53 -4.98 53.96
C GLY A 211 11.59 -6.14 54.27
N THR A 212 10.36 -6.15 53.75
CA THR A 212 9.35 -7.17 54.10
C THR A 212 8.96 -8.05 52.91
N TRP A 213 8.68 -9.33 53.16
CA TRP A 213 8.18 -10.25 52.14
C TRP A 213 6.83 -9.80 51.53
N PRO A 214 5.83 -9.38 52.34
CA PRO A 214 4.56 -8.85 51.81
C PRO A 214 4.75 -7.59 50.96
N GLY A 215 5.68 -6.71 51.33
CA GLY A 215 6.00 -5.49 50.57
C GLY A 215 6.54 -5.79 49.16
N ARG A 216 7.42 -6.79 49.03
CA ARG A 216 7.95 -7.24 47.73
C ARG A 216 6.85 -7.85 46.85
N CYS A 217 5.95 -8.64 47.45
CA CYS A 217 4.79 -9.19 46.74
C CYS A 217 3.82 -8.08 46.28
N ALA A 218 3.57 -7.08 47.12
CA ALA A 218 2.76 -5.92 46.73
C ALA A 218 3.38 -5.14 45.56
N ALA A 219 4.71 -4.97 45.56
CA ALA A 219 5.43 -4.40 44.42
C ALA A 219 5.30 -5.25 43.15
N ALA A 220 5.34 -6.58 43.26
CA ALA A 220 5.13 -7.49 42.13
C ALA A 220 3.74 -7.34 41.52
N VAL A 221 2.70 -7.29 42.36
CA VAL A 221 1.31 -7.08 41.92
C VAL A 221 1.15 -5.71 41.24
N LEU A 222 1.75 -4.66 41.82
CA LEU A 222 1.76 -3.33 41.21
C LEU A 222 2.47 -3.32 39.85
N GLY A 223 3.64 -3.95 39.75
CA GLY A 223 4.38 -4.08 38.49
C GLY A 223 3.57 -4.83 37.43
N LEU A 224 2.96 -5.96 37.79
CA LEU A 224 2.07 -6.73 36.92
C LEU A 224 0.86 -5.92 36.45
N ALA A 225 0.27 -5.10 37.34
CA ALA A 225 -0.83 -4.20 37.00
C ALA A 225 -0.40 -3.05 36.08
N LEU A 226 0.84 -2.56 36.21
CA LEU A 226 1.41 -1.49 35.38
C LEU A 226 1.82 -1.97 33.98
N LEU A 227 2.24 -3.23 33.81
CA LEU A 227 2.68 -3.79 32.52
C LEU A 227 1.71 -3.53 31.34
N PRO A 228 0.38 -3.78 31.44
CA PRO A 228 -0.54 -3.47 30.34
C PRO A 228 -0.68 -1.97 30.07
N LEU A 229 -0.59 -1.12 31.11
CA LEU A 229 -0.65 0.33 30.97
C LEU A 229 0.60 0.86 30.24
N VAL A 230 1.78 0.42 30.68
CA VAL A 230 3.06 0.79 30.06
C VAL A 230 3.16 0.24 28.64
N ALA A 231 2.70 -0.98 28.40
CA ALA A 231 2.61 -1.54 27.05
C ALA A 231 1.76 -0.65 26.12
N ARG A 232 0.63 -0.14 26.60
CA ARG A 232 -0.20 0.79 25.84
C ARG A 232 0.48 2.14 25.64
N TRP A 233 1.12 2.69 26.67
CA TRP A 233 1.88 3.95 26.64
C TRP A 233 3.02 3.92 25.63
N VAL A 234 3.87 2.89 25.69
CA VAL A 234 4.98 2.68 24.74
C VAL A 234 4.46 2.59 23.30
N GLN A 235 3.35 1.88 23.09
CA GLN A 235 2.74 1.78 21.77
C GLN A 235 2.17 3.11 21.28
N THR A 236 1.56 3.93 22.15
CA THR A 236 1.09 5.27 21.76
C THR A 236 2.24 6.20 21.43
N LEU A 237 3.33 6.15 22.22
CA LEU A 237 4.52 6.95 21.99
C LEU A 237 5.20 6.61 20.65
N ALA A 238 5.39 5.32 20.37
CA ALA A 238 5.96 4.84 19.11
C ALA A 238 5.07 5.17 17.89
N ARG A 239 3.73 5.11 18.04
CA ARG A 239 2.79 5.58 17.00
C ARG A 239 2.88 7.08 16.78
N GLY A 240 3.00 7.87 17.85
CA GLY A 240 3.16 9.32 17.80
C GLY A 240 4.44 9.72 17.07
N GLN A 241 5.58 9.16 17.46
CA GLN A 241 6.86 9.38 16.78
C GLN A 241 6.83 8.94 15.31
N GLY A 242 6.24 7.77 15.02
CA GLY A 242 6.08 7.31 13.64
C GLY A 242 5.10 8.17 12.82
N GLY A 243 4.10 8.77 13.47
CA GLY A 243 3.18 9.74 12.87
C GLY A 243 3.88 11.06 12.53
N LEU A 244 4.63 11.60 13.49
CA LEU A 244 5.45 12.81 13.32
C LEU A 244 6.46 12.62 12.19
N ALA A 245 7.16 11.48 12.18
CA ALA A 245 8.10 11.14 11.12
C ALA A 245 7.43 11.11 9.74
N ARG A 246 6.21 10.54 9.64
CA ARG A 246 5.46 10.53 8.38
C ARG A 246 4.95 11.90 7.96
N LEU A 247 4.64 12.78 8.91
CA LEU A 247 4.17 14.14 8.63
C LEU A 247 5.33 15.01 8.12
N LEU A 248 6.50 14.92 8.75
CA LEU A 248 7.69 15.67 8.33
C LEU A 248 8.37 15.08 7.09
N LEU A 249 8.37 13.75 6.93
CA LEU A 249 8.87 13.06 5.73
C LEU A 249 7.77 12.84 4.67
N ARG A 250 6.70 13.65 4.70
CA ARG A 250 5.57 13.51 3.77
C ARG A 250 6.08 13.60 2.32
N PRO A 251 5.72 12.65 1.44
CA PRO A 251 6.15 12.67 0.04
C PRO A 251 5.78 13.98 -0.64
N ASP A 252 6.67 14.51 -1.46
CA ASP A 252 6.40 15.73 -2.23
C ASP A 252 5.23 15.45 -3.20
N ASP A 253 4.16 16.26 -3.12
CA ASP A 253 2.96 16.05 -3.93
C ASP A 253 3.28 16.15 -5.43
N ARG A 254 4.31 16.92 -5.80
CA ARG A 254 4.84 16.98 -7.17
C ARG A 254 5.31 15.64 -7.69
N GLN A 255 5.87 14.79 -6.84
CA GLN A 255 6.39 13.49 -7.27
C GLN A 255 5.31 12.41 -7.37
N ARG A 256 4.30 12.52 -6.51
CA ARG A 256 3.07 11.74 -6.71
C ARG A 256 2.46 12.08 -8.06
N LEU A 257 2.41 13.37 -8.40
CA LEU A 257 1.90 13.83 -9.68
C LEU A 257 2.77 13.37 -10.86
N THR A 258 4.11 13.44 -10.79
CA THR A 258 4.97 12.93 -11.88
C THR A 258 4.87 11.41 -12.03
N ALA A 259 4.86 10.65 -10.94
CA ALA A 259 4.70 9.20 -10.99
C ALA A 259 3.31 8.79 -11.53
N LEU A 260 2.26 9.54 -11.20
CA LEU A 260 0.93 9.36 -11.78
C LEU A 260 0.93 9.73 -13.27
N ALA A 261 1.59 10.82 -13.67
CA ALA A 261 1.71 11.22 -15.06
C ALA A 261 2.45 10.16 -15.90
N GLU A 262 3.56 9.60 -15.41
CA GLU A 262 4.30 8.51 -16.06
C GLU A 262 3.46 7.22 -16.16
N ARG A 263 2.71 6.88 -15.12
CA ARG A 263 1.75 5.76 -15.15
C ARG A 263 0.62 5.99 -16.15
N LEU A 264 0.09 7.21 -16.24
CA LEU A 264 -0.93 7.56 -17.22
C LEU A 264 -0.37 7.54 -18.64
N ALA A 265 0.82 8.08 -18.86
CA ALA A 265 1.50 8.06 -20.15
C ALA A 265 1.77 6.63 -20.63
N SER A 266 2.32 5.77 -19.76
CA SER A 266 2.57 4.35 -20.09
C SER A 266 1.29 3.55 -20.30
N THR A 267 0.22 3.85 -19.56
CA THR A 267 -1.09 3.20 -19.76
C THR A 267 -1.72 3.66 -21.06
N ARG A 268 -1.65 4.95 -21.38
CA ARG A 268 -2.13 5.50 -22.64
C ARG A 268 -1.37 4.94 -23.83
N ALA A 269 -0.04 4.82 -23.73
CA ALA A 269 0.78 4.19 -24.77
C ALA A 269 0.32 2.76 -25.04
N ARG A 270 0.15 1.94 -23.99
CA ARG A 270 -0.37 0.55 -24.12
C ARG A 270 -1.76 0.49 -24.73
N VAL A 271 -2.66 1.41 -24.38
CA VAL A 271 -4.01 1.47 -24.96
C VAL A 271 -3.96 1.83 -26.44
N VAL A 272 -3.13 2.81 -26.82
CA VAL A 272 -2.94 3.20 -28.23
C VAL A 272 -2.33 2.05 -29.03
N ASP A 273 -1.32 1.37 -28.49
CA ASP A 273 -0.69 0.21 -29.14
C ASP A 273 -1.71 -0.93 -29.33
N ALA A 274 -2.54 -1.19 -28.31
CA ALA A 274 -3.61 -2.19 -28.39
C ALA A 274 -4.67 -1.80 -29.43
N GLN A 275 -5.08 -0.54 -29.49
CA GLN A 275 -6.03 -0.05 -30.50
C GLN A 275 -5.45 -0.14 -31.91
N ALA A 276 -4.18 0.21 -32.10
CA ALA A 276 -3.51 0.10 -33.39
C ALA A 276 -3.33 -1.36 -33.84
N ALA A 277 -3.13 -2.29 -32.89
CA ALA A 277 -3.11 -3.73 -33.19
C ALA A 277 -4.50 -4.24 -33.56
N GLU A 278 -5.54 -3.79 -32.86
CA GLU A 278 -6.94 -4.14 -33.13
C GLU A 278 -7.39 -3.67 -34.50
N LEU A 279 -7.12 -2.41 -34.85
CA LEU A 279 -7.45 -1.84 -36.16
C LEU A 279 -6.76 -2.60 -37.29
N ARG A 280 -5.47 -2.93 -37.16
CA ARG A 280 -4.76 -3.75 -38.15
C ARG A 280 -5.32 -5.16 -38.28
N ARG A 281 -5.88 -5.74 -37.20
CA ARG A 281 -6.55 -7.04 -37.26
C ARG A 281 -7.89 -6.93 -38.01
N ILE A 282 -8.72 -5.95 -37.67
CA ILE A 282 -10.00 -5.68 -38.34
C ILE A 282 -9.78 -5.40 -39.83
N GLU A 283 -8.78 -4.58 -40.16
CA GLU A 283 -8.42 -4.29 -41.56
C GLU A 283 -8.06 -5.56 -42.32
N ARG A 284 -7.24 -6.44 -41.75
CA ARG A 284 -6.86 -7.71 -42.37
C ARG A 284 -8.05 -8.66 -42.50
N ASP A 285 -8.84 -8.82 -41.45
CA ASP A 285 -10.02 -9.70 -41.45
C ASP A 285 -11.06 -9.21 -42.47
N LEU A 286 -11.22 -7.89 -42.61
CA LEU A 286 -12.10 -7.30 -43.61
C LEU A 286 -11.53 -7.47 -45.02
N HIS A 287 -10.23 -7.24 -45.21
CA HIS A 287 -9.57 -7.41 -46.52
C HIS A 287 -9.70 -8.86 -46.99
N ASP A 288 -9.21 -9.81 -46.19
CA ASP A 288 -9.16 -11.22 -46.56
C ASP A 288 -10.58 -11.83 -46.63
N GLY A 289 -11.44 -11.52 -45.67
CA GLY A 289 -12.80 -12.07 -45.57
C GLY A 289 -13.79 -11.48 -46.56
N ALA A 290 -13.67 -10.18 -46.91
CA ALA A 290 -14.50 -9.60 -47.98
C ALA A 290 -14.01 -10.03 -49.36
N GLN A 291 -12.69 -10.06 -49.60
CA GLN A 291 -12.13 -10.47 -50.89
C GLN A 291 -12.49 -11.91 -51.25
N ALA A 292 -12.33 -12.86 -50.32
CA ALA A 292 -12.65 -14.26 -50.60
C ALA A 292 -14.12 -14.45 -51.02
N ARG A 293 -15.05 -13.81 -50.30
CA ARG A 293 -16.49 -13.89 -50.59
C ARG A 293 -16.86 -13.22 -51.91
N ILE A 294 -16.24 -12.08 -52.21
CA ILE A 294 -16.53 -11.35 -53.43
C ILE A 294 -15.94 -12.05 -54.67
N VAL A 295 -14.72 -12.59 -54.59
CA VAL A 295 -14.13 -13.39 -55.66
C VAL A 295 -14.97 -14.63 -55.94
N ALA A 296 -15.43 -15.32 -54.89
CA ALA A 296 -16.32 -16.48 -55.04
C ALA A 296 -17.65 -16.08 -55.71
N ALA A 297 -18.28 -14.97 -55.30
CA ALA A 297 -19.50 -14.47 -55.92
C ALA A 297 -19.29 -14.10 -57.40
N GLY A 298 -18.18 -13.44 -57.73
CA GLY A 298 -17.80 -13.11 -59.11
C GLY A 298 -17.55 -14.34 -59.98
N MET A 299 -16.91 -15.38 -59.43
CA MET A 299 -16.71 -16.66 -60.13
C MET A 299 -18.03 -17.38 -60.39
N THR A 300 -18.96 -17.39 -59.42
CA THR A 300 -20.31 -17.97 -59.58
C THR A 300 -21.12 -17.23 -60.65
N LEU A 301 -21.10 -15.90 -60.64
CA LEU A 301 -21.76 -15.09 -61.69
C LEU A 301 -21.12 -15.29 -63.06
N ALA A 302 -19.79 -15.41 -63.15
CA ALA A 302 -19.09 -15.72 -64.40
C ALA A 302 -19.45 -17.11 -64.95
N LEU A 303 -19.62 -18.10 -64.08
CA LEU A 303 -20.05 -19.44 -64.47
C LEU A 303 -21.51 -19.45 -64.95
N ALA A 304 -22.41 -18.73 -64.26
CA ALA A 304 -23.80 -18.55 -64.67
C ALA A 304 -23.88 -17.89 -66.05
N GLY A 305 -23.13 -16.82 -66.28
CA GLY A 305 -23.06 -16.14 -67.58
C GLY A 305 -22.55 -17.04 -68.70
N ARG A 306 -21.56 -17.92 -68.44
CA ARG A 306 -21.08 -18.90 -69.42
C ARG A 306 -22.15 -19.93 -69.80
N LYS A 307 -22.93 -20.43 -68.84
CA LYS A 307 -24.02 -21.37 -69.09
C LYS A 307 -25.17 -20.76 -69.90
N LEU A 308 -25.36 -19.44 -69.80
CA LEU A 308 -26.38 -18.68 -70.54
C LEU A 308 -25.94 -18.28 -71.96
N ARG A 309 -24.67 -18.47 -72.36
CA ARG A 309 -24.20 -18.15 -73.72
C ARG A 309 -24.92 -18.94 -74.82
N GLY A 310 -25.41 -20.13 -74.51
CA GLY A 310 -26.19 -20.97 -75.44
C GLY A 310 -27.67 -20.64 -75.51
N ARG A 311 -28.17 -19.65 -74.75
CA ARG A 311 -29.58 -19.23 -74.70
C ARG A 311 -29.69 -17.70 -74.82
N PRO A 312 -29.60 -17.14 -76.05
CA PRO A 312 -29.51 -15.69 -76.25
C PRO A 312 -30.75 -14.90 -75.81
N ASP A 313 -31.95 -15.51 -75.84
CA ASP A 313 -33.23 -14.85 -75.49
C ASP A 313 -33.68 -15.08 -74.04
N ASP A 314 -32.81 -15.65 -73.19
CA ASP A 314 -33.15 -15.92 -71.79
C ASP A 314 -33.12 -14.60 -70.96
N PRO A 315 -34.26 -14.17 -70.37
CA PRO A 315 -34.34 -12.90 -69.64
C PRO A 315 -33.37 -12.86 -68.44
N VAL A 316 -32.98 -14.02 -67.90
CA VAL A 316 -32.06 -14.15 -66.75
C VAL A 316 -30.65 -13.65 -67.08
N ARG A 317 -30.27 -13.59 -68.36
CA ARG A 317 -28.94 -13.13 -68.79
C ARG A 317 -28.71 -11.65 -68.47
N ALA A 318 -29.72 -10.80 -68.66
CA ALA A 318 -29.63 -9.38 -68.33
C ALA A 318 -29.43 -9.15 -66.83
N ASP A 319 -30.10 -9.96 -65.99
CA ASP A 319 -30.01 -9.90 -64.53
C ASP A 319 -28.63 -10.36 -64.02
N VAL A 320 -28.05 -11.42 -64.61
CA VAL A 320 -26.69 -11.89 -64.26
C VAL A 320 -25.62 -10.87 -64.62
N ASP A 321 -25.74 -10.22 -65.79
CA ASP A 321 -24.82 -9.17 -66.21
C ASP A 321 -24.95 -7.91 -65.33
N LEU A 322 -26.17 -7.56 -64.90
CA LEU A 322 -26.42 -6.48 -63.96
C LEU A 322 -25.82 -6.78 -62.58
N ALA A 323 -26.06 -7.97 -62.03
CA ALA A 323 -25.53 -8.40 -60.74
C ALA A 323 -23.99 -8.40 -60.73
N ARG A 324 -23.35 -8.76 -61.85
CA ARG A 324 -21.90 -8.69 -62.00
C ARG A 324 -21.38 -7.24 -61.99
N ARG A 325 -22.02 -6.33 -62.74
CA ARG A 325 -21.66 -4.91 -62.71
C ARG A 325 -21.83 -4.28 -61.33
N GLN A 326 -22.90 -4.64 -60.60
CA GLN A 326 -23.13 -4.18 -59.24
C GLN A 326 -22.06 -4.70 -58.27
N LEU A 327 -21.62 -5.95 -58.42
CA LEU A 327 -20.54 -6.52 -57.60
C LEU A 327 -19.20 -5.81 -57.86
N ASP A 328 -18.87 -5.53 -59.13
CA ASP A 328 -17.66 -4.79 -59.51
C ASP A 328 -17.67 -3.34 -58.96
N GLY A 329 -18.84 -2.70 -58.97
CA GLY A 329 -19.05 -1.38 -58.36
C GLY A 329 -18.85 -1.38 -56.84
N ALA A 330 -19.44 -2.34 -56.13
CA ALA A 330 -19.29 -2.48 -54.68
C ALA A 330 -17.83 -2.75 -54.26
N LEU A 331 -17.06 -3.49 -55.07
CA LEU A 331 -15.60 -3.69 -54.87
C LEU A 331 -14.78 -2.40 -55.03
N ALA A 332 -15.16 -1.56 -55.99
CA ALA A 332 -14.52 -0.27 -56.18
C ALA A 332 -14.79 0.65 -54.98
N GLU A 333 -16.03 0.71 -54.49
CA GLU A 333 -16.37 1.48 -53.28
C GLU A 333 -15.65 0.96 -52.03
N LEU A 334 -15.62 -0.36 -51.81
CA LEU A 334 -14.91 -0.94 -50.66
C LEU A 334 -13.40 -0.60 -50.69
N ARG A 335 -12.76 -0.68 -51.86
CA ARG A 335 -11.34 -0.27 -52.02
C ARG A 335 -11.11 1.20 -51.76
N HIS A 336 -12.04 2.07 -52.17
CA HIS A 336 -11.95 3.50 -51.90
C HIS A 336 -12.11 3.79 -50.40
N LEU A 337 -13.04 3.13 -49.72
CA LEU A 337 -13.28 3.30 -48.27
C LEU A 337 -12.06 2.85 -47.45
N VAL A 338 -11.48 1.70 -47.80
CA VAL A 338 -10.27 1.16 -47.12
C VAL A 338 -9.07 2.07 -47.32
N ARG A 339 -8.89 2.66 -48.52
CA ARG A 339 -7.82 3.63 -48.78
C ARG A 339 -8.02 4.96 -48.05
N GLY A 340 -9.26 5.36 -47.79
CA GLY A 340 -9.59 6.61 -47.06
C GLY A 340 -9.41 6.54 -45.54
N ILE A 341 -9.39 5.33 -44.96
CA ILE A 341 -9.21 5.12 -43.50
C ILE A 341 -7.73 5.00 -43.11
N HIS A 342 -6.80 4.89 -44.07
CA HIS A 342 -5.37 4.88 -43.78
C HIS A 342 -4.93 6.28 -43.31
N PRO A 343 -4.60 6.46 -42.01
CA PRO A 343 -4.37 7.78 -41.49
C PRO A 343 -3.00 8.29 -41.98
N PRO A 344 -2.87 9.55 -42.45
CA PRO A 344 -1.59 10.14 -42.78
C PRO A 344 -0.89 10.48 -41.47
N ILE A 345 -0.26 9.49 -40.84
CA ILE A 345 0.60 9.69 -39.68
C ILE A 345 1.95 9.08 -39.98
N LEU A 346 2.81 9.92 -40.57
CA LEU A 346 4.24 10.10 -40.24
C LEU A 346 4.89 11.10 -41.23
N THR A 347 4.42 12.35 -41.30
CA THR A 347 5.20 13.43 -41.95
C THR A 347 5.27 14.71 -41.11
N ASP A 348 5.12 14.58 -39.79
CA ASP A 348 5.27 15.73 -38.88
C ASP A 348 6.22 15.42 -37.71
N ARG A 349 7.35 14.78 -38.02
CA ARG A 349 8.56 14.97 -37.22
C ARG A 349 9.50 15.85 -38.02
N GLY A 350 9.45 17.13 -37.67
CA GLY A 350 10.28 18.19 -38.23
C GLY A 350 11.75 17.84 -38.28
N TRP A 351 12.34 18.16 -39.43
CA TRP A 351 13.74 18.51 -39.56
C TRP A 351 13.78 20.02 -39.82
N PRO A 352 14.36 20.86 -38.95
CA PRO A 352 14.72 22.21 -39.36
C PRO A 352 16.01 22.15 -40.21
N PRO A 353 16.14 22.95 -41.27
CA PRO A 353 17.39 23.10 -41.98
C PRO A 353 18.33 24.11 -41.29
N ARG A 354 19.62 23.75 -41.30
CA ARG A 354 20.84 24.53 -41.01
C ARG A 354 21.30 24.63 -39.57
#